data_AF-A0A915NBG1-F1
#
_entry.id   AF-A0A915NBG1-F1
#
_cell.length_a   1.000
_cell.length_b   1.000
_cell.length_c   1.000
_cell.angle_alpha   90.00
_cell.angle_beta   90.00
_cell.angle_gamma   90.00
#
_symmetry.space_group_name_H-M   'P 1'
#
loop_
_entity.id
_entity.type
_entity.pdbx_description
1 polymer ?
#
loop_
_entity_poly.entity_id
_entity_poly.type
_entity_poly.pdbx_seq_one_letter_code
_entity_poly.pdbx_strand_id
1 'polypeptide(L)'
;MPLPVLARKMQKLASQQLHQLKQLLTGRGFIKFKRLYKIKGELGQGGFGIVYKGVRLSDMLPVAVKFIERRHVREWGRLAEQRVPMEICMLTRCNQLSGVITLLDWFSLPE
;
A
#
# COMPACT_ATOMS: atom_id res chain seq x y z
N MET A 1 -9.65 37.72 5.35
CA MET A 1 -10.43 37.42 4.14
C MET A 1 -10.49 35.90 3.95
N PRO A 2 -11.66 35.30 3.69
CA PRO A 2 -11.78 33.85 3.52
C PRO A 2 -11.16 33.38 2.20
N LEU A 3 -10.45 32.25 2.23
CA LEU A 3 -9.81 31.67 1.04
C LEU A 3 -10.85 31.25 -0.02
N PRO A 4 -10.54 31.39 -1.33
CA PRO A 4 -11.40 30.91 -2.40
C PRO A 4 -11.73 29.42 -2.24
N VAL A 5 -12.93 29.01 -2.65
CA VAL A 5 -13.43 27.62 -2.49
C VAL A 5 -12.45 26.59 -3.09
N LEU A 6 -11.81 26.92 -4.21
CA LEU A 6 -10.81 26.09 -4.87
C LEU A 6 -9.54 25.90 -4.01
N ALA A 7 -9.05 26.98 -3.38
CA ALA A 7 -7.89 26.95 -2.51
C ALA A 7 -8.15 26.09 -1.26
N ARG A 8 -9.37 26.12 -0.70
CA ARG A 8 -9.77 25.24 0.41
C ARG A 8 -9.80 23.75 0.00
N LYS A 9 -10.27 23.44 -1.22
CA LYS A 9 -10.21 22.06 -1.76
C LYS A 9 -8.78 21.56 -1.92
N MET A 10 -7.89 22.39 -2.48
CA MET A 10 -6.47 22.03 -2.63
C MET A 10 -5.77 21.86 -1.28
N GLN A 11 -6.04 22.73 -0.31
CA GLN A 11 -5.55 22.56 1.06
C GLN A 11 -6.07 21.28 1.71
N LYS A 12 -7.34 20.93 1.50
CA LYS A 12 -7.93 19.70 2.06
C LYS A 12 -7.32 18.45 1.44
N LEU A 13 -7.10 18.44 0.11
CA LEU A 13 -6.39 17.37 -0.61
C LEU A 13 -4.94 17.23 -0.15
N ALA A 14 -4.19 18.34 -0.08
CA ALA A 14 -2.81 18.34 0.42
C ALA A 14 -2.74 17.89 1.88
N SER A 15 -3.68 18.32 2.73
CA SER A 15 -3.76 17.89 4.13
C SER A 15 -4.10 16.41 4.27
N GLN A 16 -4.98 15.88 3.43
CA GLN A 16 -5.27 14.45 3.38
C GLN A 16 -4.07 13.64 2.90
N GLN A 17 -3.40 14.07 1.84
CA GLN A 17 -2.16 13.44 1.37
C GLN A 17 -1.07 13.48 2.44
N LEU A 18 -0.93 14.60 3.17
CA LEU A 18 0.05 14.76 4.24
C LEU A 18 -0.31 13.94 5.48
N HIS A 19 -1.59 13.81 5.81
CA HIS A 19 -2.07 12.97 6.91
C HIS A 19 -1.87 11.48 6.58
N GLN A 20 -2.17 11.06 5.35
CA GLN A 20 -1.92 9.71 4.86
C GLN A 20 -0.41 9.41 4.81
N LEU A 21 0.42 10.39 4.42
CA LEU A 21 1.88 10.29 4.46
C LEU A 21 2.40 10.20 5.91
N LYS A 22 1.86 10.98 6.85
CA LYS A 22 2.21 10.92 8.29
C LYS A 22 1.80 9.60 8.95
N GLN A 23 0.62 9.08 8.63
CA GLN A 23 0.13 7.76 9.07
C GLN A 23 1.02 6.63 8.53
N LEU A 24 1.51 6.74 7.29
CA LEU A 24 2.53 5.84 6.79
C LEU A 24 3.83 5.97 7.63
N LEU A 25 4.31 7.19 7.93
CA LEU A 25 5.64 7.46 8.51
C LEU A 25 5.92 6.89 9.91
N THR A 26 4.93 6.57 10.73
CA THR A 26 5.10 6.29 12.17
C THR A 26 5.15 4.81 12.57
N GLY A 27 4.93 3.87 11.63
CA GLY A 27 4.91 2.43 11.94
C GLY A 27 6.23 1.69 11.76
N ARG A 28 6.57 0.77 12.68
CA ARG A 28 7.69 -0.19 12.50
C ARG A 28 7.61 -0.93 11.15
N GLY A 29 6.39 -1.27 10.71
CA GLY A 29 6.15 -1.90 9.41
C GLY A 29 6.53 -1.00 8.23
N PHE A 30 6.29 0.31 8.32
CA PHE A 30 6.66 1.24 7.27
C PHE A 30 8.15 1.52 7.20
N ILE A 31 8.81 1.62 8.36
CA ILE A 31 10.27 1.78 8.42
C ILE A 31 10.94 0.57 7.74
N LYS A 32 10.44 -0.64 8.03
CA LYS A 32 10.92 -1.86 7.35
C LYS A 32 10.66 -1.80 5.85
N PHE A 33 9.47 -1.42 5.42
CA PHE A 33 9.14 -1.26 4.00
C PHE A 33 10.07 -0.26 3.29
N LYS A 34 10.26 0.95 3.85
CA LYS A 34 11.10 2.00 3.27
C LYS A 34 12.56 1.62 3.12
N ARG A 35 13.06 0.75 3.99
CA ARG A 35 14.44 0.24 3.90
C ARG A 35 14.62 -0.77 2.76
N LEU A 36 13.54 -1.45 2.37
CA LEU A 36 13.57 -2.53 1.38
C LEU A 36 13.08 -2.06 0.00
N TYR A 37 12.19 -1.06 -0.05
CA TYR A 37 11.49 -0.65 -1.24
C TYR A 37 11.42 0.88 -1.38
N LYS A 38 11.52 1.36 -2.63
CA LYS A 38 11.30 2.75 -3.00
C LYS A 38 10.07 2.89 -3.90
N ILE A 39 9.09 3.67 -3.46
CA ILE A 39 7.90 4.03 -4.25
C ILE A 39 8.26 5.11 -5.28
N LYS A 40 7.65 5.02 -6.47
CA LYS A 40 7.74 5.98 -7.58
C LYS A 40 6.34 6.57 -7.86
N GLY A 41 5.94 6.67 -9.12
CA GLY A 41 4.62 7.18 -9.51
C GLY A 41 3.50 6.15 -9.33
N GLU A 42 2.26 6.64 -9.30
CA GLU A 42 1.06 5.80 -9.31
C GLU A 42 0.94 4.99 -10.62
N LEU A 43 0.42 3.77 -10.51
CA LEU A 43 0.01 2.94 -11.65
C LEU A 43 -1.49 3.03 -11.90
N GLY A 44 -2.29 3.09 -10.83
CA GLY A 44 -3.71 3.32 -10.90
C GLY A 44 -4.41 3.21 -9.55
N GLN A 45 -5.64 3.70 -9.51
CA GLN A 45 -6.50 3.73 -8.33
C GLN A 45 -7.91 3.29 -8.69
N GLY A 46 -8.55 2.49 -7.82
CA GLY A 46 -9.93 2.04 -8.00
C GLY A 46 -10.48 1.29 -6.78
N GLY A 47 -11.52 0.49 -6.97
CA GLY A 47 -12.16 -0.28 -5.87
C GLY A 47 -11.21 -1.28 -5.16
N PHE A 48 -10.08 -1.59 -5.78
CA PHE A 48 -9.05 -2.48 -5.24
C PHE A 48 -7.98 -1.75 -4.41
N GLY A 49 -8.10 -0.43 -4.23
CA GLY A 49 -7.08 0.40 -3.58
C GLY A 49 -6.23 1.17 -4.58
N ILE A 50 -5.02 1.56 -4.16
CA ILE A 50 -4.06 2.32 -4.97
C ILE A 50 -2.83 1.46 -5.22
N VAL A 51 -2.37 1.42 -6.46
CA VAL A 51 -1.17 0.69 -6.86
C VAL A 51 -0.12 1.69 -7.34
N TYR A 52 1.11 1.55 -6.86
CA TYR A 52 2.25 2.37 -7.25
C TYR A 52 3.32 1.55 -7.95
N LYS A 53 4.07 2.20 -8.84
CA LYS A 53 5.38 1.72 -9.30
C LYS A 53 6.33 1.74 -8.10
N GLY A 54 7.13 0.70 -7.95
CA GLY A 54 8.18 0.63 -6.96
C GLY A 54 9.42 -0.07 -7.47
N VAL A 55 10.48 -0.04 -6.66
CA VAL A 55 11.72 -0.79 -6.88
C VAL A 55 12.17 -1.42 -5.57
N ARG A 56 12.52 -2.70 -5.57
CA ARG A 56 13.20 -3.37 -4.46
C ARG A 56 14.67 -2.98 -4.46
N LEU A 57 15.17 -2.48 -3.34
CA LEU A 57 16.47 -1.83 -3.26
C LEU A 57 17.66 -2.81 -3.31
N SER A 58 17.45 -4.07 -2.92
CA SER A 58 18.53 -5.08 -2.87
C SER A 58 19.05 -5.48 -4.25
N ASP A 59 18.18 -5.47 -5.27
CA ASP A 59 18.44 -6.03 -6.59
C ASP A 59 17.85 -5.17 -7.73
N MET A 60 17.34 -3.98 -7.40
CA MET A 60 16.72 -3.06 -8.35
C MET A 60 15.50 -3.62 -9.09
N LEU A 61 14.88 -4.68 -8.57
CA LEU A 61 13.72 -5.32 -9.19
C LEU A 61 12.54 -4.35 -9.26
N PRO A 62 11.94 -4.10 -10.45
CA PRO A 62 10.69 -3.37 -10.57
C PRO A 62 9.55 -4.12 -9.90
N VAL A 63 8.76 -3.42 -9.08
CA VAL A 63 7.62 -4.02 -8.36
C VAL A 63 6.38 -3.14 -8.46
N ALA A 64 5.22 -3.76 -8.25
CA ALA A 64 3.96 -3.06 -7.99
C ALA A 64 3.69 -3.06 -6.48
N VAL A 65 3.42 -1.89 -5.91
CA VAL A 65 3.12 -1.73 -4.49
C VAL A 65 1.65 -1.36 -4.34
N LYS A 66 0.83 -2.30 -3.84
CA LYS A 66 -0.60 -2.10 -3.63
C LYS A 66 -0.89 -1.73 -2.18
N PHE A 67 -1.52 -0.57 -1.97
CA PHE A 67 -2.02 -0.14 -0.68
C PHE A 67 -3.47 -0.56 -0.49
N ILE A 68 -3.73 -1.27 0.59
CA ILE A 68 -5.05 -1.73 0.99
C ILE A 68 -5.39 -1.11 2.33
N GLU A 69 -6.43 -0.28 2.37
CA GLU A 69 -6.95 0.26 3.63
C GLU A 69 -7.75 -0.82 4.35
N ARG A 70 -7.47 -1.06 5.65
CA ARG A 70 -8.12 -2.13 6.44
C ARG A 70 -9.65 -2.05 6.41
N ARG A 71 -10.20 -0.84 6.47
CA ARG A 71 -11.65 -0.59 6.39
C ARG A 71 -12.30 -1.08 5.09
N HIS A 72 -11.53 -1.25 4.01
CA HIS A 72 -12.03 -1.76 2.72
C HIS A 72 -11.84 -3.28 2.56
N VAL A 73 -11.22 -3.96 3.54
CA VAL A 73 -11.02 -5.41 3.50
C VAL A 73 -12.32 -6.11 3.89
N ARG A 74 -12.99 -6.69 2.89
CA ARG A 74 -14.26 -7.42 3.06
C ARG A 74 -14.08 -8.83 3.62
N GLU A 75 -13.00 -9.50 3.18
CA GLU A 75 -12.73 -10.89 3.54
C GLU A 75 -11.34 -11.02 4.16
N TRP A 76 -11.30 -11.77 5.26
CA TRP A 76 -10.10 -11.98 6.05
C TRP A 76 -9.77 -13.46 6.09
N GLY A 77 -8.48 -13.77 5.90
CA GLY A 77 -7.92 -15.10 6.07
C GLY A 77 -6.88 -15.11 7.18
N ARG A 78 -6.14 -16.22 7.24
CA ARG A 78 -5.07 -16.42 8.20
C ARG A 78 -3.85 -17.01 7.49
N LEU A 79 -2.68 -16.45 7.76
CA LEU A 79 -1.39 -16.96 7.33
C LEU A 79 -0.54 -17.18 8.57
N ALA A 80 -0.20 -18.44 8.86
CA ALA A 80 0.33 -18.87 10.16
C ALA A 80 -0.56 -18.35 11.30
N GLU A 81 -0.04 -17.48 12.17
CA GLU A 81 -0.76 -16.90 13.31
C GLU A 81 -1.26 -15.47 13.06
N GLN A 82 -1.10 -14.94 11.85
CA GLN A 82 -1.50 -13.56 11.51
C GLN A 82 -2.80 -13.52 10.71
N ARG A 83 -3.74 -12.69 11.16
CA ARG A 83 -4.96 -12.33 10.42
C ARG A 83 -4.60 -11.33 9.33
N VAL A 84 -4.86 -11.69 8.08
CA VAL A 84 -4.50 -10.91 6.89
C VAL A 84 -5.68 -10.84 5.91
N PRO A 85 -5.72 -9.85 5.00
CA PRO A 85 -6.69 -9.85 3.90
C PRO A 85 -6.65 -11.15 3.11
N MET A 86 -7.81 -11.66 2.69
CA MET A 86 -7.90 -12.91 1.91
C MET A 86 -7.07 -12.86 0.62
N GLU A 87 -6.94 -11.67 0.02
CA GLU A 87 -6.06 -11.44 -1.13
C GLU A 87 -4.61 -11.88 -0.87
N ILE A 88 -4.06 -11.60 0.33
CA ILE A 88 -2.72 -12.04 0.71
C ILE A 88 -2.66 -13.57 0.81
N CYS A 89 -3.65 -14.19 1.47
CA CYS A 89 -3.71 -15.65 1.59
C CYS A 89 -3.72 -16.34 0.22
N MET A 90 -4.55 -15.85 -0.70
CA MET A 90 -4.68 -16.45 -2.03
C MET A 90 -3.41 -16.27 -2.86
N LEU A 91 -2.83 -15.06 -2.88
CA LEU A 91 -1.57 -14.84 -3.62
C LEU A 91 -0.41 -15.66 -3.04
N THR A 92 -0.34 -15.86 -1.72
CA THR A 92 0.66 -16.76 -1.11
C THR A 92 0.47 -18.21 -1.56
N ARG A 93 -0.77 -18.70 -1.68
CA ARG A 93 -1.06 -20.06 -2.17
C ARG A 93 -0.77 -20.24 -3.66
N CYS A 94 -0.97 -19.19 -4.45
CA CYS A 94 -0.68 -19.18 -5.87
C CYS A 94 0.79 -18.84 -6.17
N ASN A 95 1.63 -18.69 -5.15
CA ASN A 95 3.04 -18.45 -5.35
C ASN A 95 3.64 -19.60 -6.17
N GLN A 96 4.52 -19.29 -7.12
CA GLN A 96 5.14 -20.24 -8.05
C GLN A 96 4.23 -20.83 -9.15
N LEU A 97 2.96 -20.42 -9.24
CA LEU A 97 2.12 -20.77 -10.38
C LEU A 97 2.47 -19.89 -11.59
N SER A 98 2.83 -20.53 -12.70
CA SER A 98 3.09 -19.81 -13.96
C SER A 98 1.86 -19.02 -14.41
N GLY A 99 2.07 -17.78 -14.85
CA GLY A 99 1.00 -16.88 -15.29
C GLY A 99 0.27 -16.13 -14.17
N VAL A 100 0.55 -16.43 -12.89
CA VAL A 100 0.03 -15.67 -11.75
C VAL A 100 1.10 -14.72 -11.22
N ILE A 101 0.69 -13.49 -10.88
CA ILE A 101 1.62 -12.52 -10.29
C ILE A 101 2.08 -12.98 -8.90
N THR A 102 3.38 -12.92 -8.67
CA THR A 102 4.01 -13.37 -7.42
C THR A 102 3.94 -12.29 -6.35
N LEU A 103 3.37 -12.61 -5.18
CA LEU A 103 3.50 -11.78 -3.99
C LEU A 103 4.90 -11.94 -3.40
N LEU A 104 5.71 -10.89 -3.47
CA LEU A 104 7.09 -10.90 -2.94
C LEU A 104 7.14 -10.71 -1.43
N ASP A 105 6.41 -9.72 -0.92
CA ASP A 105 6.36 -9.33 0.49
C ASP A 105 5.02 -8.66 0.79
N TRP A 106 4.66 -8.61 2.06
CA TRP A 106 3.56 -7.77 2.54
C TRP A 106 3.93 -7.11 3.88
N PHE A 107 3.34 -5.95 4.14
CA PHE A 107 3.61 -5.16 5.34
C PHE A 107 2.30 -4.72 5.98
N SER A 108 2.24 -4.83 7.30
CA SER A 108 1.16 -4.30 8.12
C SER A 108 1.57 -2.95 8.68
N LEU A 109 0.85 -1.90 8.32
CA LEU A 109 1.02 -0.55 8.85
C LEU A 109 0.09 -0.37 10.06
N PRO A 110 0.42 0.43 11.08
CA PRO A 110 -0.55 0.84 12.09
C PRO A 110 -1.77 1.52 11.42
N GLU A 111 -2.93 1.47 12.07
CA GLU A 111 -4.06 2.33 11.70
C GLU A 111 -3.84 3.77 12.16
#